data_AF-A0A9D6EPJ6-F1
#
_entry.id   AF-A0A9D6EPJ6-F1
#
_cell.length_a   1.000
_cell.length_b   1.000
_cell.length_c   1.000
_cell.angle_alpha   90.00
_cell.angle_beta   90.00
_cell.angle_gamma   90.00
#
_symmetry.space_group_name_H-M   'P 1'
#
loop_
_entity.id
_entity.type
_entity.pdbx_description
1 polymer ?
#
loop_
_entity_poly.entity_id
_entity_poly.type
_entity_poly.pdbx_seq_one_letter_code
_entity_poly.pdbx_strand_id
1 'polypeptide(L)'
;MDLLESRHIPYMIIGAMAVAMWGQPRATADVDFTVLTDPEGLESLGAEAERQGFVIDRQWLEWNPLQREFQMRLMRRRSTAAGRWRSRAAPYGLCRRRI
;
A
#
# COMPACT_ATOMS: atom_id res chain seq x y z
N MET A 1 -4.49 -0.59 10.29
CA MET A 1 -4.12 0.82 10.00
C MET A 1 -3.11 1.31 11.05
N ASP A 2 -2.37 0.38 11.63
CA ASP A 2 -1.83 0.53 12.98
C ASP A 2 -0.65 1.50 13.02
N LEU A 3 0.02 1.72 11.88
CA LEU A 3 1.11 2.68 11.73
C LEU A 3 0.69 4.12 12.05
N LEU A 4 -0.40 4.60 11.45
CA LEU A 4 -0.86 5.99 11.64
C LEU A 4 -1.59 6.14 12.98
N GLU A 5 -2.37 5.13 13.35
CA GLU A 5 -3.15 5.11 14.59
C GLU A 5 -2.26 5.03 15.84
N SER A 6 -1.22 4.19 15.84
CA SER A 6 -0.29 4.07 16.99
C SER A 6 0.45 5.37 17.31
N ARG A 7 0.58 6.26 16.33
CA ARG A 7 1.23 7.56 16.47
C ARG A 7 0.26 8.73 16.64
N HIS A 8 -1.05 8.46 16.68
CA HIS A 8 -2.10 9.48 16.77
C HIS A 8 -1.99 10.56 15.68
N ILE A 9 -1.52 10.17 14.49
CA ILE A 9 -1.33 11.11 13.38
C ILE A 9 -2.69 11.30 12.70
N PRO A 10 -3.24 12.53 12.66
CA PRO A 10 -4.49 12.77 11.94
C PRO A 10 -4.31 12.46 10.46
N TYR A 11 -5.21 11.65 9.90
CA TYR A 11 -5.13 11.22 8.51
C TYR A 11 -6.50 11.14 7.85
N MET A 12 -6.50 11.19 6.53
CA MET A 12 -7.67 10.97 5.70
C MET A 12 -7.31 10.04 4.53
N ILE A 13 -8.17 9.06 4.25
CA ILE A 13 -8.06 8.25 3.04
C ILE A 13 -8.54 9.09 1.86
N ILE A 14 -7.74 9.16 0.80
CA ILE A 14 -8.06 9.88 -0.42
C ILE A 14 -8.00 8.94 -1.64
N GLY A 15 -8.04 9.51 -2.85
CA GLY A 15 -7.87 8.74 -4.08
C GLY A 15 -9.04 7.80 -4.38
N ALA A 16 -8.75 6.73 -5.12
CA ALA A 16 -9.79 5.84 -5.64
C ALA A 16 -10.57 5.10 -4.55
N MET A 17 -9.92 4.79 -3.42
CA MET A 17 -10.57 4.13 -2.30
C MET A 17 -11.65 5.03 -1.66
N ALA A 18 -11.37 6.34 -1.53
CA ALA A 18 -12.37 7.30 -1.06
C ALA A 18 -13.54 7.43 -2.06
N VAL A 19 -13.25 7.44 -3.37
CA VAL A 19 -14.28 7.49 -4.42
C VAL A 19 -15.19 6.25 -4.39
N ALA A 20 -14.67 5.07 -4.03
CA ALA A 20 -15.48 3.86 -3.95
C ALA A 20 -16.63 3.95 -2.92
N MET A 21 -16.52 4.85 -1.94
CA MET A 21 -17.57 5.08 -0.94
C MET A 21 -18.65 6.06 -1.41
N TRP A 22 -18.28 7.04 -2.25
CA TRP A 22 -19.14 8.20 -2.57
C TRP A 22 -19.49 8.35 -4.05
N GLY A 23 -18.87 7.56 -4.92
CA GLY A 23 -19.01 7.66 -6.37
C GLY A 23 -19.02 6.29 -7.04
N GLN A 24 -18.54 6.24 -8.29
CA GLN A 24 -18.42 4.97 -9.03
C GLN A 24 -17.06 4.32 -8.75
N PRO A 25 -17.02 3.10 -8.20
CA PRO A 25 -15.77 2.39 -7.94
C PRO A 25 -14.95 2.18 -9.22
N ARG A 26 -13.64 2.36 -9.12
CA ARG A 26 -12.68 1.94 -10.16
C ARG A 26 -11.63 1.02 -9.56
N ALA A 27 -11.06 0.15 -10.39
CA ALA A 27 -9.90 -0.62 -9.98
C ALA A 27 -8.73 0.32 -9.61
N THR A 28 -8.06 0.01 -8.50
CA THR A 28 -6.86 0.70 -8.02
C THR A 28 -5.94 -0.32 -7.36
N ALA A 29 -4.63 -0.11 -7.42
CA ALA A 29 -3.63 -1.04 -6.87
C ALA A 29 -2.91 -0.49 -5.63
N ASP A 30 -3.32 0.70 -5.20
CA ASP A 30 -2.72 1.53 -4.16
C ASP A 30 -3.80 2.08 -3.23
N VAL A 31 -3.35 2.64 -2.10
CA VAL A 31 -4.18 3.37 -1.15
C VAL A 31 -3.45 4.66 -0.82
N ASP A 32 -4.14 5.78 -0.98
CA ASP A 32 -3.59 7.10 -0.77
C ASP A 32 -4.08 7.68 0.56
N PHE A 33 -3.17 8.32 1.29
CA PHE A 33 -3.44 8.98 2.56
C PHE A 33 -2.95 10.42 2.50
N THR A 34 -3.76 11.35 2.99
CA THR A 34 -3.30 12.67 3.42
C THR A 34 -3.10 12.63 4.92
N VAL A 35 -1.91 13.00 5.39
CA VAL A 35 -1.56 13.04 6.81
C VAL A 35 -1.26 14.47 7.23
N LEU A 36 -1.64 14.84 8.46
CA LEU A 36 -1.26 16.13 9.04
C LEU A 36 0.01 15.94 9.88
N THR A 37 1.14 16.37 9.34
CA THR A 37 2.46 16.28 9.97
C THR A 37 3.37 17.39 9.46
N ASP A 38 4.44 17.67 10.20
CA ASP A 38 5.58 18.46 9.72
C ASP A 38 6.58 17.57 8.94
N PRO A 39 7.61 18.16 8.30
CA PRO A 39 8.60 17.40 7.54
C PRO A 39 9.34 16.32 8.36
N GLU A 40 9.67 16.61 9.62
CA GLU A 40 10.35 15.65 10.50
C GLU A 40 9.45 14.43 10.81
N GLY A 41 8.16 14.66 11.05
CA GLY A 41 7.20 13.59 11.24
C GLY A 41 6.98 12.76 9.97
N LEU A 42 7.06 13.37 8.78
CA LEU A 42 7.02 12.63 7.51
C LEU A 42 8.25 11.73 7.34
N GLU A 43 9.44 12.21 7.67
CA GLU A 43 10.66 11.38 7.67
C GLU A 43 10.57 10.23 8.69
N SER A 44 10.10 10.52 9.90
CA SER A 44 9.91 9.54 10.97
C SER A 44 8.88 8.45 10.59
N LEU A 45 7.82 8.83 9.89
CA LEU A 45 6.85 7.91 9.29
C LEU A 45 7.49 7.00 8.24
N GLY A 46 8.35 7.55 7.38
CA GLY A 46 9.10 6.77 6.39
C GLY A 46 9.99 5.72 7.03
N ALA A 47 10.76 6.12 8.05
CA ALA A 47 11.63 5.21 8.78
C ALA A 47 10.85 4.09 9.49
N GLU A 48 9.66 4.38 10.03
CA GLU A 48 8.80 3.35 10.61
C GLU A 48 8.18 2.44 9.55
N ALA A 49 7.73 2.98 8.43
CA ALA A 49 7.22 2.18 7.32
C ALA A 49 8.30 1.20 6.81
N GLU A 50 9.54 1.66 6.68
CA GLU A 50 10.69 0.79 6.34
C GLU A 50 10.88 -0.33 7.39
N ARG A 51 10.79 -0.03 8.69
CA ARG A 51 10.84 -1.06 9.76
C ARG A 51 9.71 -2.10 9.64
N GLN A 52 8.55 -1.69 9.14
CA GLN A 52 7.41 -2.58 8.91
C GLN A 52 7.46 -3.33 7.55
N GLY A 53 8.57 -3.20 6.81
CA GLY A 53 8.81 -3.94 5.58
C GLY A 53 8.29 -3.25 4.31
N PHE A 54 7.95 -1.97 4.39
CA PHE A 54 7.77 -1.13 3.21
C PHE A 54 9.11 -0.66 2.66
N VAL A 55 9.09 -0.20 1.41
CA VAL A 55 10.21 0.41 0.72
C VAL A 55 9.73 1.76 0.20
N ILE A 56 10.51 2.81 0.43
CA ILE A 56 10.24 4.13 -0.14
C ILE A 56 10.67 4.13 -1.61
N ASP A 57 9.77 4.50 -2.51
CA ASP A 57 10.06 4.68 -3.92
C ASP A 57 10.83 6.00 -4.14
N ARG A 58 12.15 5.94 -3.95
CA ARG A 58 13.05 7.10 -4.11
C ARG A 58 13.17 7.55 -5.56
N GLN A 59 13.01 6.63 -6.51
CA GLN A 59 13.05 6.96 -7.95
C GLN A 59 11.89 7.89 -8.33
N TRP A 60 10.70 7.67 -7.78
CA TRP A 60 9.58 8.60 -7.94
C TRP A 60 9.92 10.02 -7.48
N LEU A 61 10.63 10.16 -6.37
CA LEU A 61 11.03 11.47 -5.81
C LEU A 61 12.17 12.14 -6.60
N GLU A 62 12.98 11.36 -7.33
CA GLU A 62 13.96 11.89 -8.28
C GLU A 62 13.26 12.50 -9.49
N TRP A 63 12.20 11.84 -10.00
CA TRP A 63 11.41 12.34 -11.12
C TRP A 63 10.47 13.50 -10.75
N ASN A 64 10.09 13.61 -9.47
CA ASN A 64 9.16 14.62 -8.97
C ASN A 64 9.81 15.45 -7.84
N PRO A 65 10.84 16.28 -8.13
CA PRO A 65 11.63 16.96 -7.10
C PRO A 65 10.80 17.91 -6.22
N LEU A 66 9.74 18.52 -6.77
CA LEU A 66 8.85 19.42 -6.03
C LEU A 66 7.96 18.70 -4.99
N GLN A 67 7.83 17.38 -5.10
CA GLN A 67 6.99 16.58 -4.19
C GLN A 67 7.78 15.97 -3.04
N ARG A 68 9.11 16.11 -3.01
CA ARG A 68 9.97 15.39 -2.06
C ARG A 68 9.65 15.67 -0.59
N GLU A 69 9.17 16.87 -0.29
CA GLU A 69 8.86 17.30 1.08
C GLU A 69 7.39 17.04 1.47
N PHE A 70 6.53 16.71 0.51
CA PHE A 70 5.08 16.64 0.71
C PHE A 70 4.49 15.25 0.46
N GLN A 71 5.19 14.40 -0.29
CA GLN A 71 4.69 13.10 -0.70
C GLN A 71 5.74 12.02 -0.48
N MET A 72 5.27 10.90 0.04
CA MET A 72 6.02 9.67 0.14
C MET A 72 5.23 8.54 -0.52
N ARG A 73 5.89 7.78 -1.40
CA ARG A 73 5.30 6.59 -2.00
C ARG A 73 5.93 5.35 -1.38
N LEU A 74 5.07 4.50 -0.82
CA LEU A 74 5.46 3.26 -0.16
C LEU A 74 5.10 2.06 -1.02
N MET A 75 6.04 1.12 -1.16
CA MET A 75 5.80 -0.17 -1.78
C MET A 75 6.00 -1.27 -0.75
N ARG A 76 5.07 -2.21 -0.64
CA ARG A 76 5.30 -3.37 0.22
C ARG A 76 6.32 -4.29 -0.45
N ARG A 77 7.40 -4.60 0.23
CA ARG A 77 8.38 -5.57 -0.27
C ARG A 77 7.65 -6.90 -0.45
N ARG A 78 7.56 -7.41 -1.69
CA ARG A 78 7.01 -8.75 -1.92
C ARG A 78 7.93 -9.74 -1.22
N SER A 79 7.42 -10.41 -0.21
CA SER A 79 8.04 -11.62 0.31
C SER A 79 7.97 -12.64 -0.83
N THR A 80 9.10 -13.04 -1.40
CA THR A 80 9.17 -14.25 -2.22
C THR A 80 9.02 -15.45 -1.29
N ALA A 81 7.80 -15.67 -0.79
CA ALA A 81 7.46 -16.98 -0.29
C ALA A 81 7.42 -17.91 -1.51
N ALA A 82 8.54 -18.56 -1.80
CA ALA A 82 8.59 -19.77 -2.62
C ALA A 82 7.91 -20.91 -1.83
N GLY A 83 6.65 -20.69 -1.45
CA GLY A 83 5.79 -21.68 -0.84
C GLY A 83 5.34 -22.62 -1.94
N ARG A 84 5.98 -23.78 -2.01
CA ARG A 84 5.56 -24.91 -2.83
C ARG A 84 4.12 -25.24 -2.41
N TRP A 85 3.13 -24.80 -3.18
CA TRP A 85 1.73 -25.16 -2.99
C TRP A 85 1.62 -26.69 -3.10
N ARG A 86 1.61 -27.40 -1.97
CA ARG A 86 1.14 -28.79 -1.94
C ARG A 86 -0.37 -28.73 -1.96
N SER A 87 -0.96 -28.96 -3.12
CA SER A 87 -2.38 -29.25 -3.23
C SER A 87 -2.68 -30.46 -2.34
N ARG A 88 -3.40 -30.25 -1.24
CA ARG A 88 -4.23 -31.32 -0.69
C ARG A 88 -5.39 -31.45 -1.67
N ALA A 89 -5.46 -32.59 -2.36
CA ALA A 89 -6.59 -32.93 -3.20
C ALA A 89 -7.88 -32.80 -2.37
N ALA A 90 -8.73 -31.83 -2.72
CA ALA A 90 -10.12 -31.82 -2.29
C ALA A 90 -10.90 -32.77 -3.21
N PRO A 91 -11.77 -33.65 -2.67
CA PRO A 91 -12.38 -34.73 -3.42
C PRO A 91 -13.70 -34.27 -4.05
N TYR A 92 -13.71 -33.26 -4.93
CA TYR A 92 -14.94 -32.91 -5.64
C TYR A 92 -14.69 -32.49 -7.09
N GLY A 93 -15.08 -33.40 -7.99
CA GLY A 93 -15.92 -33.10 -9.14
C GLY A 93 -15.29 -32.29 -10.29
N LEU A 94 -15.03 -32.98 -11.39
CA LEU A 94 -14.69 -32.40 -12.69
C LEU A 94 -15.66 -31.27 -13.10
N CYS A 95 -15.13 -30.09 -13.41
CA CYS A 95 -15.74 -29.19 -14.39
C CYS A 95 -14.80 -29.11 -15.60
N ARG A 96 -15.13 -29.86 -16.64
CA ARG A 96 -14.37 -29.92 -17.89
C ARG A 96 -14.44 -28.55 -18.58
N ARG A 97 -13.28 -27.96 -18.87
CA ARG A 97 -13.17 -26.92 -19.91
C ARG A 97 -13.47 -27.58 -21.26
N ARG A 98 -14.46 -27.04 -21.97
CA ARG A 98 -14.67 -27.32 -23.39
C ARG A 98 -13.71 -26.44 -24.19
N ILE A 99 -13.17 -27.06 -25.23
CA ILE A 99 -12.11 -26.61 -26.15
C ILE A 99 -12.50 -25.29 -26.83
#